data_AF-A0A2X3HFQ9-F1
#
_entry.id   AF-A0A2X3HFQ9-F1
#
_cell.length_a   1.000
_cell.length_b   1.000
_cell.length_c   1.000
_cell.angle_alpha   90.00
_cell.angle_beta   90.00
_cell.angle_gamma   90.00
#
_symmetry.space_group_name_H-M   'P 1'
#
loop_
_entity.id
_entity.type
_entity.pdbx_description
1 polymer ?
#
loop_
_entity_poly.entity_id
_entity_poly.type
_entity_poly.pdbx_seq_one_letter_code
_entity_poly.pdbx_strand_id
1 'polypeptide(L)'
;MERWYVNKDGHKKGPYTIIELETLFRKHQINEKTGVQKEGESEWHPLSETSLNSHFEQKRHGVLSHVDHLTGEATHADLKVADLFKDVFKKHKKGEGNKIFIVGTTETTPPENQISSSWPRPWVYSRVFIVLAITYALLLACTYIFGNANTIPGLMVIGSFTVPFSALIFFFETNAPRNISIFDVVKMFFIGGVAALVATLILYSIIPVGKLNYFNALLVGIIEETGKMVIVALFIKSLKSKYVLNGLLVGAAVGAGFAAFESLGYAFNYSIEALALTKNVTFASDTMLEIIFARGWQSIGGHVVWAAITGAAIVLAKKGSSKLEMHHLFTGEFWKIFIIPIVLHFLWDCPLNPLPQIAFKQIVLIIVAWIVILTLMSTGLRQVSRLEREHKTTNAL
;
A
#
# COMPACT_ATOMS: atom_id res chain seq x y z
N MET A 1 -38.23 -25.98 0.51
CA MET A 1 -37.32 -24.87 0.83
C MET A 1 -37.44 -24.61 2.32
N GLU A 2 -36.33 -24.52 3.04
CA GLU A 2 -36.37 -24.21 4.47
C GLU A 2 -36.98 -22.82 4.69
N ARG A 3 -37.92 -22.74 5.62
CA ARG A 3 -38.65 -21.52 5.96
C ARG A 3 -38.49 -21.24 7.44
N TRP A 4 -38.37 -19.96 7.76
CA TRP A 4 -38.00 -19.49 9.08
C TRP A 4 -38.91 -18.36 9.53
N TYR A 5 -39.21 -18.33 10.83
CA TYR A 5 -39.91 -17.24 11.48
C TYR A 5 -38.92 -16.44 12.33
N VAL A 6 -39.15 -15.14 12.45
CA VAL A 6 -38.35 -14.23 13.28
C VAL A 6 -39.25 -13.65 14.36
N ASN A 7 -38.76 -13.65 15.60
CA ASN A 7 -39.38 -12.91 16.69
C ASN A 7 -38.85 -11.48 16.68
N LYS A 8 -39.65 -10.55 16.17
CA LYS A 8 -39.32 -9.14 16.10
C LYS A 8 -40.31 -8.35 16.94
N ASP A 9 -39.80 -7.65 17.94
CA ASP A 9 -40.59 -6.84 18.87
C ASP A 9 -41.70 -7.65 19.60
N GLY A 10 -41.43 -8.94 19.89
CA GLY A 10 -42.38 -9.83 20.56
C GLY A 10 -43.41 -10.49 19.63
N HIS A 11 -43.35 -10.23 18.32
CA HIS A 11 -44.27 -10.79 17.34
C HIS A 11 -43.58 -11.76 16.39
N LYS A 12 -44.24 -12.91 16.13
CA LYS A 12 -43.84 -13.89 15.12
C LYS A 12 -44.08 -13.32 13.72
N LYS A 13 -43.00 -13.11 12.95
CA LYS A 13 -43.05 -12.64 11.55
C LYS A 13 -42.47 -13.72 10.63
N GLY A 14 -43.09 -13.93 9.47
CA GLY A 14 -42.70 -14.96 8.49
C GLY A 14 -43.91 -15.70 7.91
N PRO A 15 -43.70 -16.84 7.23
CA PRO A 15 -42.40 -17.50 7.00
C PRO A 15 -41.53 -16.75 5.99
N TYR A 16 -40.23 -16.67 6.27
CA TYR A 16 -39.19 -16.12 5.40
C TYR A 16 -38.31 -17.22 4.84
N THR A 17 -37.87 -17.04 3.61
CA THR A 17 -36.75 -17.78 3.03
C THR A 17 -35.42 -17.28 3.60
N ILE A 18 -34.34 -18.07 3.44
CA ILE A 18 -32.98 -17.67 3.82
C ILE A 18 -32.58 -16.33 3.16
N ILE A 19 -32.97 -16.11 1.90
CA ILE A 19 -32.65 -14.88 1.15
C ILE A 19 -33.37 -13.64 1.73
N GLU A 20 -34.61 -13.81 2.19
CA GLU A 20 -35.36 -12.73 2.82
C GLU A 20 -34.80 -12.42 4.21
N LEU A 21 -34.41 -13.43 4.98
CA LEU A 21 -33.68 -13.25 6.24
C LEU A 21 -32.34 -12.53 6.03
N GLU A 22 -31.59 -12.88 4.98
CA GLU A 22 -30.37 -12.15 4.57
C GLU A 22 -30.64 -10.66 4.35
N THR A 23 -31.74 -10.35 3.68
CA THR A 23 -32.14 -8.97 3.39
C THR A 23 -32.50 -8.21 4.67
N LEU A 24 -33.21 -8.86 5.60
CA LEU A 24 -33.57 -8.27 6.89
C LEU A 24 -32.33 -7.99 7.76
N PHE A 25 -31.36 -8.91 7.78
CA PHE A 25 -30.11 -8.75 8.53
C PHE A 25 -29.26 -7.60 7.97
N ARG A 26 -29.12 -7.52 6.64
CA ARG A 26 -28.39 -6.41 5.98
C ARG A 26 -29.03 -5.04 6.24
N LYS A 27 -30.36 -4.99 6.31
CA LYS A 27 -31.11 -3.77 6.65
C LYS A 27 -31.12 -3.45 8.15
N HIS A 28 -30.33 -4.17 8.97
CA HIS A 28 -30.25 -4.02 10.43
C HIS A 28 -31.61 -4.19 11.13
N GLN A 29 -32.53 -4.94 10.51
CA GLN A 29 -33.87 -5.16 11.05
C GLN A 29 -33.93 -6.38 11.97
N ILE A 30 -32.91 -7.25 11.91
CA ILE A 30 -32.67 -8.40 12.77
C ILE A 30 -31.16 -8.47 13.05
N ASN A 31 -30.76 -9.11 14.15
CA ASN A 31 -29.38 -9.27 14.59
C ASN A 31 -29.13 -10.70 15.10
N GLU A 32 -27.90 -11.02 15.50
CA GLU A 32 -27.50 -12.35 16.01
C GLU A 32 -28.33 -12.86 17.19
N LYS A 33 -28.78 -11.94 18.05
CA LYS A 33 -29.58 -12.26 19.23
C LYS A 33 -31.07 -12.37 18.91
N THR A 34 -31.48 -12.08 17.68
CA THR A 34 -32.88 -12.15 17.29
C THR A 34 -33.30 -13.60 17.27
N GLY A 35 -34.37 -13.91 17.99
CA GLY A 35 -34.94 -15.26 18.02
C GLY A 35 -35.48 -15.65 16.65
N VAL A 36 -35.02 -16.80 16.15
CA VAL A 36 -35.49 -17.42 14.92
C VAL A 36 -36.03 -18.82 15.23
N GLN A 37 -37.00 -19.25 14.44
CA GLN A 37 -37.65 -20.55 14.58
C GLN A 37 -37.83 -21.17 13.20
N LYS A 38 -37.39 -22.42 13.02
CA LYS A 38 -37.60 -23.16 11.78
C LYS A 38 -39.06 -23.60 11.67
N GLU A 39 -39.61 -23.58 10.46
CA GLU A 39 -40.95 -24.07 10.21
C GLU A 39 -41.07 -25.56 10.57
N GLY A 40 -41.94 -25.88 11.54
CA GLY A 40 -42.11 -27.23 12.09
C GLY A 40 -41.48 -27.44 13.47
N GLU A 41 -40.66 -26.51 13.96
CA GLU A 41 -40.07 -26.55 15.30
C GLU A 41 -40.85 -25.66 16.27
N SER A 42 -40.92 -26.06 17.54
CA SER A 42 -41.63 -25.35 18.61
C SER A 42 -40.76 -24.37 19.40
N GLU A 43 -39.44 -24.51 19.32
CA GLU A 43 -38.49 -23.69 20.08
C GLU A 43 -37.99 -22.49 19.28
N TRP A 44 -37.58 -21.45 20.01
CA TRP A 44 -36.95 -20.25 19.47
C TRP A 44 -35.47 -20.27 19.85
N HIS A 45 -34.60 -20.12 18.86
CA HIS A 45 -33.16 -20.05 19.09
C HIS A 45 -32.64 -18.70 18.61
N PRO A 46 -31.63 -18.10 19.29
CA PRO A 46 -30.91 -16.97 18.73
C PRO A 46 -30.34 -17.31 17.34
N LEU A 47 -30.39 -16.37 16.41
CA LEU A 47 -29.87 -16.56 15.04
C LEU A 47 -28.42 -17.09 15.04
N SER A 48 -27.59 -16.63 15.98
CA SER A 48 -26.20 -17.09 16.17
C SER A 48 -26.06 -18.59 16.52
N GLU A 49 -27.10 -19.21 17.07
CA GLU A 49 -27.09 -20.60 17.54
C GLU A 49 -27.72 -21.57 16.53
N THR A 50 -28.15 -21.07 15.37
CA THR A 50 -28.80 -21.89 14.34
C THR A 50 -27.88 -22.15 13.15
N SER A 51 -28.29 -23.08 12.29
CA SER A 51 -27.62 -23.36 11.00
C SER A 51 -27.56 -22.13 10.07
N LEU A 52 -28.35 -21.09 10.34
CA LEU A 52 -28.27 -19.83 9.63
C LEU A 52 -26.98 -19.05 9.93
N ASN A 53 -26.36 -19.24 11.09
CA ASN A 53 -25.19 -18.48 11.50
C ASN A 53 -24.04 -18.58 10.47
N SER A 54 -23.82 -19.76 9.90
CA SER A 54 -22.81 -19.96 8.85
C SER A 54 -23.08 -19.13 7.59
N HIS A 55 -24.35 -18.93 7.20
CA HIS A 55 -24.74 -18.10 6.06
C HIS A 55 -24.53 -16.60 6.30
N PHE A 56 -24.68 -16.15 7.55
CA PHE A 56 -24.48 -14.76 7.94
C PHE A 56 -23.01 -14.42 8.26
N GLU A 57 -22.26 -15.38 8.79
CA GLU A 57 -20.80 -15.31 9.01
C GLU A 57 -20.06 -15.23 7.66
N GLN A 58 -20.36 -16.12 6.71
CA GLN A 58 -19.63 -16.20 5.43
C GLN A 58 -19.67 -14.90 4.59
N LYS A 59 -20.67 -14.04 4.79
CA LYS A 59 -20.85 -12.75 4.08
C LYS A 59 -20.58 -11.51 4.93
N ARG A 60 -20.26 -11.64 6.22
CA ARG A 60 -19.70 -10.53 7.03
C ARG A 60 -18.29 -10.15 6.56
N HIS A 61 -17.63 -11.09 5.91
CA HIS A 61 -16.27 -10.93 5.45
C HIS A 61 -16.23 -10.10 4.17
N GLY A 62 -15.79 -8.84 4.31
CA GLY A 62 -15.46 -7.99 3.17
C GLY A 62 -14.37 -8.61 2.28
N VAL A 63 -14.10 -7.94 1.16
CA VAL A 63 -13.18 -8.27 0.04
C VAL A 63 -11.80 -8.85 0.44
N LEU A 64 -11.40 -8.77 1.70
CA LEU A 64 -10.13 -9.27 2.24
C LEU A 64 -10.08 -10.79 2.49
N SER A 65 -11.20 -11.51 2.64
CA SER A 65 -11.17 -12.94 3.00
C SER A 65 -10.71 -13.89 1.89
N HIS A 66 -10.89 -13.52 0.62
CA HIS A 66 -10.48 -14.35 -0.51
C HIS A 66 -8.97 -14.30 -0.80
N VAL A 67 -8.22 -13.42 -0.12
CA VAL A 67 -6.79 -13.20 -0.36
C VAL A 67 -5.90 -13.94 0.67
N ASP A 68 -6.47 -14.42 1.78
CA ASP A 68 -5.75 -15.12 2.87
C ASP A 68 -5.05 -16.43 2.39
N HIS A 69 -5.56 -17.06 1.31
CA HIS A 69 -4.93 -18.23 0.71
C HIS A 69 -3.57 -17.95 0.05
N LEU A 70 -3.25 -16.69 -0.27
CA LEU A 70 -1.95 -16.33 -0.87
C LEU A 70 -0.82 -16.27 0.17
N THR A 71 -1.15 -16.04 1.44
CA THR A 71 -0.14 -15.80 2.50
C THR A 71 -0.04 -16.92 3.54
N GLY A 72 -1.00 -17.86 3.56
CA GLY A 72 -0.92 -19.09 4.37
C GLY A 72 -1.10 -18.92 5.89
N GLU A 73 -1.67 -17.80 6.37
CA GLU A 73 -1.90 -17.56 7.81
C GLU A 73 -3.39 -17.53 8.16
N ALA A 74 -3.84 -18.49 8.98
CA ALA A 74 -5.25 -18.89 9.14
C ALA A 74 -6.00 -18.35 10.39
N THR A 75 -5.56 -17.27 11.05
CA THR A 75 -6.27 -16.73 12.24
C THR A 75 -6.49 -15.22 12.20
N HIS A 76 -7.73 -14.82 12.50
CA HIS A 76 -8.22 -13.44 12.40
C HIS A 76 -7.85 -12.59 13.63
N ALA A 77 -7.20 -11.46 13.39
CA ALA A 77 -7.32 -10.28 14.25
C ALA A 77 -8.38 -9.36 13.61
N ASP A 78 -9.30 -8.82 14.41
CA ASP A 78 -10.35 -7.87 13.97
C ASP A 78 -9.71 -6.55 13.54
N LEU A 79 -9.21 -6.55 12.31
CA LEU A 79 -8.35 -5.52 11.74
C LEU A 79 -9.20 -4.56 10.89
N LYS A 80 -9.48 -3.35 11.40
CA LYS A 80 -10.30 -2.33 10.72
C LYS A 80 -9.44 -1.32 9.96
N VAL A 81 -9.57 -1.26 8.63
CA VAL A 81 -8.89 -0.27 7.75
C VAL A 81 -9.10 1.17 8.21
N ALA A 82 -10.26 1.47 8.83
CA ALA A 82 -10.55 2.79 9.38
C ALA A 82 -9.55 3.27 10.46
N ASP A 83 -8.86 2.36 11.15
CA ASP A 83 -7.85 2.73 12.15
C ASP A 83 -6.65 3.44 11.50
N LEU A 84 -6.35 3.19 10.21
CA LEU A 84 -5.26 3.85 9.49
C LEU A 84 -5.46 5.37 9.33
N PHE A 85 -6.70 5.85 9.42
CA PHE A 85 -7.05 7.26 9.20
C PHE A 85 -7.56 7.96 10.46
N LYS A 86 -7.77 7.21 11.55
CA LYS A 86 -8.46 7.69 12.76
C LYS A 86 -7.75 8.85 13.44
N ASP A 87 -6.42 8.85 13.43
CA ASP A 87 -5.63 9.85 14.13
C ASP A 87 -5.25 11.03 13.22
N VAL A 88 -5.42 10.92 11.90
CA VAL A 88 -5.12 12.00 10.92
C VAL A 88 -5.81 13.33 11.27
N PHE A 89 -7.06 13.26 11.73
CA PHE A 89 -7.89 14.44 12.05
C PHE A 89 -7.75 14.93 13.51
N LYS A 90 -6.95 14.26 14.33
CA LYS A 90 -6.75 14.65 15.73
C LYS A 90 -5.72 15.78 15.85
N LYS A 91 -5.82 16.52 16.95
CA LYS A 91 -4.78 17.46 17.38
C LYS A 91 -3.66 16.68 18.06
N HIS A 92 -2.43 16.90 17.61
CA HIS A 92 -1.23 16.25 18.13
C HIS A 92 -0.29 17.26 18.75
N LYS A 93 0.35 16.91 19.87
CA LYS A 93 1.41 17.72 20.45
C LYS A 93 2.68 17.60 19.60
N LYS A 94 3.48 18.66 19.51
CA LYS A 94 4.73 18.69 18.71
C LYS A 94 5.67 17.50 19.02
N GLY A 95 5.77 17.10 20.28
CA GLY A 95 6.62 15.97 20.70
C GLY A 95 6.16 14.59 20.21
N GLU A 96 4.89 14.41 19.83
CA GLU A 96 4.38 13.12 19.35
C GLU A 96 4.95 12.75 17.97
N GLY A 97 5.07 13.73 17.07
CA GLY A 97 5.70 13.53 15.76
C GLY A 97 7.19 13.20 15.90
N ASN A 98 7.91 13.90 16.80
CA ASN A 98 9.32 13.63 17.04
C ASN A 98 9.58 12.20 17.53
N LYS A 99 8.68 11.66 18.37
CA LYS A 99 8.77 10.26 18.83
C LYS A 99 8.69 9.24 17.69
N ILE A 100 7.98 9.56 16.61
CA ILE A 100 7.88 8.71 15.43
C ILE A 100 9.20 8.72 14.66
N PHE A 101 9.87 9.88 14.54
CA PHE A 101 11.12 9.98 13.79
C PHE A 101 12.35 9.41 14.48
N ILE A 102 12.33 9.28 15.82
CA ILE A 102 13.46 8.72 16.57
C ILE A 102 13.45 7.19 16.65
N VAL A 103 12.43 6.50 16.12
CA VAL A 103 12.36 5.03 16.14
C VAL A 103 13.48 4.39 15.31
N GLY A 104 13.75 3.11 15.54
CA GLY A 104 14.78 2.37 14.81
C GLY A 104 16.21 2.67 15.28
N THR A 105 16.36 3.31 16.45
CA THR A 105 17.65 3.47 17.13
C THR A 105 17.83 2.39 18.19
N THR A 106 19.03 2.27 18.75
CA THR A 106 19.37 1.32 19.83
C THR A 106 18.49 1.50 21.06
N GLU A 107 18.05 2.72 21.36
CA GLU A 107 17.26 3.06 22.55
C GLU A 107 15.75 3.03 22.34
N THR A 108 15.29 3.09 21.08
CA THR A 108 13.86 3.29 20.74
C THR A 108 13.23 2.12 20.01
N THR A 109 14.04 1.17 19.54
CA THR A 109 13.54 -0.06 18.94
C THR A 109 12.95 -0.94 20.04
N PRO A 110 11.64 -1.24 20.00
CA PRO A 110 11.03 -2.09 21.01
C PRO A 110 11.59 -3.51 20.95
N PRO A 111 11.75 -4.19 22.09
CA PRO A 111 12.06 -5.62 22.11
C PRO A 111 10.90 -6.42 21.48
N GLU A 112 11.18 -7.63 20.98
CA GLU A 112 10.19 -8.42 20.20
C GLU A 112 8.88 -8.68 20.95
N ASN A 113 8.92 -8.78 22.28
CA ASN A 113 7.76 -8.99 23.14
C ASN A 113 6.90 -7.74 23.41
N GLN A 114 7.34 -6.56 22.96
CA GLN A 114 6.64 -5.28 23.12
C GLN A 114 6.19 -4.69 21.77
N ILE A 115 6.39 -5.40 20.67
CA ILE A 115 5.93 -4.94 19.36
C ILE A 115 4.40 -5.03 19.31
N SER A 116 3.75 -3.91 19.03
CA SER A 116 2.30 -3.85 18.88
C SER A 116 1.83 -4.70 17.69
N SER A 117 0.89 -5.60 17.95
CA SER A 117 0.17 -6.39 16.94
C SER A 117 -1.07 -5.70 16.37
N SER A 118 -1.54 -4.60 16.98
CA SER A 118 -2.69 -3.84 16.47
C SER A 118 -2.32 -2.95 15.29
N TRP A 119 -3.33 -2.56 14.48
CA TRP A 119 -3.11 -1.59 13.40
C TRP A 119 -2.42 -0.32 13.91
N PRO A 120 -1.34 0.10 13.23
CA PRO A 120 -0.78 1.43 13.44
C PRO A 120 -1.83 2.50 13.08
N ARG A 121 -1.72 3.65 13.75
CA ARG A 121 -2.54 4.83 13.48
C ARG A 121 -1.66 5.94 12.90
N PRO A 122 -1.23 5.82 11.63
CA PRO A 122 -0.37 6.81 10.99
C PRO A 122 -1.11 8.14 10.85
N TRP A 123 -0.38 9.24 11.02
CA TRP A 123 -0.93 10.59 10.86
C TRP A 123 0.12 11.61 10.40
N VAL A 124 1.41 11.37 10.66
CA VAL A 124 2.52 12.27 10.30
C VAL A 124 2.67 12.38 8.79
N TYR A 125 2.40 11.31 8.03
CA TYR A 125 2.41 11.33 6.56
C TYR A 125 1.53 12.46 5.99
N SER A 126 0.36 12.69 6.59
CA SER A 126 -0.55 13.77 6.19
C SER A 126 0.03 15.16 6.48
N ARG A 127 0.79 15.30 7.57
CA ARG A 127 1.45 16.57 7.94
C ARG A 127 2.64 16.84 7.02
N VAL A 128 3.40 15.81 6.67
CA VAL A 128 4.48 15.89 5.68
C VAL A 128 3.90 16.30 4.32
N PHE A 129 2.79 15.70 3.89
CA PHE A 129 2.09 16.11 2.68
C PHE A 129 1.69 17.58 2.72
N ILE A 130 1.07 18.04 3.80
CA ILE A 130 0.66 19.45 3.96
C ILE A 130 1.87 20.40 3.89
N VAL A 131 2.97 20.07 4.56
CA VAL A 131 4.20 20.88 4.50
C VAL A 131 4.71 20.98 3.07
N LEU A 132 4.84 19.85 2.36
CA LEU A 132 5.30 19.83 0.97
C LEU A 132 4.33 20.55 0.02
N ALA A 133 3.02 20.40 0.22
CA ALA A 133 2.00 21.09 -0.56
C ALA A 133 2.01 22.61 -0.34
N ILE A 134 2.22 23.07 0.91
CA ILE A 134 2.41 24.50 1.20
C ILE A 134 3.68 25.01 0.54
N THR A 135 4.80 24.28 0.65
CA THR A 135 6.05 24.64 -0.03
C THR A 135 5.85 24.74 -1.54
N TYR A 136 5.14 23.78 -2.14
CA TYR A 136 4.80 23.81 -3.56
C TYR A 136 3.96 25.04 -3.92
N ALA A 137 2.92 25.36 -3.14
CA ALA A 137 2.07 26.53 -3.37
C ALA A 137 2.84 27.86 -3.25
N LEU A 138 3.77 27.96 -2.29
CA LEU A 138 4.63 29.13 -2.15
C LEU A 138 5.60 29.27 -3.34
N LEU A 139 6.20 28.18 -3.80
CA LEU A 139 7.04 28.17 -5.00
C LEU A 139 6.22 28.53 -6.25
N LEU A 140 4.96 28.07 -6.33
CA LEU A 140 4.05 28.39 -7.42
C LEU A 140 3.74 29.88 -7.45
N ALA A 141 3.46 30.48 -6.29
CA ALA A 141 3.29 31.92 -6.15
C ALA A 141 4.57 32.68 -6.56
N CYS A 142 5.75 32.25 -6.10
CA CYS A 142 7.04 32.84 -6.51
C CYS A 142 7.23 32.80 -8.04
N THR A 143 6.89 31.70 -8.69
CA THR A 143 7.03 31.55 -10.15
C THR A 143 6.03 32.44 -10.90
N TYR A 144 4.73 32.34 -10.59
CA TYR A 144 3.68 32.89 -11.44
C TYR A 144 3.15 34.26 -11.01
N ILE A 145 3.17 34.58 -9.71
CA ILE A 145 2.73 35.89 -9.20
C ILE A 145 3.91 36.88 -9.22
N PHE A 146 5.09 36.44 -8.79
CA PHE A 146 6.27 37.28 -8.69
C PHE A 146 7.22 37.16 -9.90
N GLY A 147 6.95 36.27 -10.85
CA GLY A 147 7.75 36.12 -12.07
C GLY A 147 9.17 35.58 -11.83
N ASN A 148 9.43 34.89 -10.71
CA ASN A 148 10.77 34.43 -10.36
C ASN A 148 11.09 33.03 -10.91
N ALA A 149 11.68 32.99 -12.11
CA ALA A 149 12.07 31.75 -12.79
C ALA A 149 13.07 30.88 -12.00
N ASN A 150 13.84 31.44 -11.06
CA ASN A 150 14.76 30.66 -10.22
C ASN A 150 14.04 29.64 -9.32
N THR A 151 12.73 29.77 -9.16
CA THR A 151 11.92 28.84 -8.35
C THR A 151 11.40 27.62 -9.12
N ILE A 152 11.57 27.59 -10.45
CA ILE A 152 11.14 26.47 -11.32
C ILE A 152 11.82 25.13 -10.95
N PRO A 153 13.15 25.05 -10.74
CA PRO A 153 13.75 23.78 -10.29
C PRO A 153 13.18 23.31 -8.94
N GLY A 154 12.91 24.26 -8.03
CA GLY A 154 12.25 23.97 -6.76
C GLY A 154 10.84 23.42 -6.94
N LEU A 155 10.05 23.97 -7.87
CA LEU A 155 8.72 23.47 -8.22
C LEU A 155 8.76 22.03 -8.72
N MET A 156 9.68 21.73 -9.64
CA MET A 156 9.82 20.37 -10.19
C MET A 156 10.20 19.36 -9.09
N VAL A 157 11.16 19.72 -8.21
CA VAL A 157 11.60 18.85 -7.11
C VAL A 157 10.47 18.65 -6.10
N ILE A 158 9.92 19.74 -5.53
CA ILE A 158 8.89 19.61 -4.48
C ILE A 158 7.63 18.95 -5.05
N GLY A 159 7.20 19.32 -6.25
CA GLY A 159 6.05 18.71 -6.92
C GLY A 159 6.21 17.20 -7.10
N SER A 160 7.37 16.76 -7.61
CA SER A 160 7.66 15.34 -7.85
C SER A 160 7.84 14.53 -6.56
N PHE A 161 8.25 15.18 -5.46
CA PHE A 161 8.51 14.50 -4.18
C PHE A 161 7.28 14.46 -3.25
N THR A 162 6.34 15.40 -3.42
CA THR A 162 5.22 15.62 -2.47
C THR A 162 4.45 14.33 -2.15
N VAL A 163 3.94 13.63 -3.16
CA VAL A 163 3.14 12.41 -2.94
C VAL A 163 4.02 11.19 -2.64
N PRO A 164 5.09 10.88 -3.42
CA PRO A 164 5.92 9.72 -3.15
C PRO A 164 6.54 9.71 -1.76
N PHE A 165 7.06 10.86 -1.31
CA PHE A 165 7.68 10.97 0.01
C PHE A 165 6.64 10.88 1.14
N SER A 166 5.45 11.47 0.96
CA SER A 166 4.36 11.32 1.93
C SER A 166 3.88 9.88 2.04
N ALA A 167 3.75 9.16 0.91
CA ALA A 167 3.41 7.74 0.91
C ALA A 167 4.50 6.90 1.61
N LEU A 168 5.78 7.23 1.43
CA LEU A 168 6.87 6.60 2.17
C LEU A 168 6.74 6.80 3.69
N ILE A 169 6.40 8.01 4.14
CA ILE A 169 6.18 8.26 5.57
C ILE A 169 5.00 7.43 6.10
N PHE A 170 3.96 7.20 5.31
CA PHE A 170 2.88 6.28 5.68
C PHE A 170 3.40 4.85 5.91
N PHE A 171 4.24 4.32 5.01
CA PHE A 171 4.88 3.00 5.20
C PHE A 171 5.82 2.98 6.41
N PHE A 172 6.48 4.10 6.70
CA PHE A 172 7.36 4.24 7.87
C PHE A 172 6.56 4.20 9.18
N GLU A 173 5.47 4.95 9.28
CA GLU A 173 4.59 4.96 10.45
C GLU A 173 3.87 3.62 10.68
N THR A 174 3.61 2.90 9.58
CA THR A 174 2.91 1.61 9.64
C THR A 174 3.83 0.42 9.91
N ASN A 175 5.15 0.64 9.94
CA ASN A 175 6.13 -0.37 10.34
C ASN A 175 6.06 -0.61 11.87
N ALA A 176 5.13 -1.47 12.30
CA ALA A 176 4.91 -1.80 13.71
C ALA A 176 6.18 -2.25 14.47
N PRO A 177 7.13 -3.02 13.88
CA PRO A 177 8.41 -3.34 14.51
C PRO A 177 9.27 -2.14 14.90
N ARG A 178 9.10 -0.97 14.27
CA ARG A 178 9.83 0.27 14.60
C ARG A 178 11.36 0.10 14.67
N ASN A 179 11.90 -0.77 13.84
CA ASN A 179 13.28 -1.22 13.87
C ASN A 179 14.13 -0.76 12.66
N ILE A 180 13.61 0.19 11.87
CA ILE A 180 14.32 0.83 10.78
C ILE A 180 14.30 2.32 11.07
N SER A 181 15.47 2.96 11.09
CA SER A 181 15.58 4.40 11.40
C SER A 181 15.13 5.27 10.23
N ILE A 182 14.68 6.49 10.51
CA ILE A 182 14.36 7.46 9.44
C ILE A 182 15.60 7.76 8.57
N PHE A 183 16.80 7.70 9.13
CA PHE A 183 18.05 7.88 8.38
C PHE A 183 18.25 6.76 7.35
N ASP A 184 17.96 5.50 7.72
CA ASP A 184 17.98 4.39 6.77
C ASP A 184 16.90 4.53 5.70
N VAL A 185 15.69 4.97 6.08
CA VAL A 185 14.61 5.26 5.13
C VAL A 185 15.02 6.31 4.11
N VAL A 186 15.63 7.41 4.55
CA VAL A 186 16.13 8.48 3.68
C VAL A 186 17.27 7.96 2.78
N LYS A 187 18.20 7.15 3.30
CA LYS A 187 19.24 6.51 2.47
C LYS A 187 18.63 5.61 1.39
N MET A 188 17.64 4.79 1.73
CA MET A 188 16.94 3.93 0.77
C MET A 188 16.18 4.74 -0.28
N PHE A 189 15.56 5.84 0.12
CA PHE A 189 14.89 6.76 -0.80
C PHE A 189 15.88 7.36 -1.81
N PHE A 190 16.94 8.02 -1.34
CA PHE A 190 17.89 8.70 -2.23
C PHE A 190 18.80 7.74 -2.99
N ILE A 191 19.57 6.92 -2.27
CA ILE A 191 20.55 6.02 -2.89
C ILE A 191 19.83 4.86 -3.56
N GLY A 192 18.85 4.26 -2.89
CA GLY A 192 18.12 3.12 -3.45
C GLY A 192 17.26 3.50 -4.64
N GLY A 193 16.53 4.62 -4.58
CA GLY A 193 15.74 5.11 -5.70
C GLY A 193 16.57 5.37 -6.97
N VAL A 194 17.69 6.09 -6.82
CA VAL A 194 18.60 6.36 -7.95
C VAL A 194 19.32 5.09 -8.41
N ALA A 195 19.74 4.21 -7.50
CA ALA A 195 20.35 2.92 -7.87
C ALA A 195 19.36 2.03 -8.64
N ALA A 196 18.07 2.09 -8.34
CA ALA A 196 17.04 1.34 -9.08
C ALA A 196 16.83 1.91 -10.49
N LEU A 197 16.93 3.23 -10.68
CA LEU A 197 16.97 3.84 -12.01
C LEU A 197 18.20 3.36 -12.79
N VAL A 198 19.39 3.39 -12.18
CA VAL A 198 20.62 2.89 -12.82
C VAL A 198 20.50 1.41 -13.19
N ALA A 199 19.98 0.56 -12.29
CA ALA A 199 19.76 -0.85 -12.56
C ALA A 199 18.81 -1.05 -13.76
N THR A 200 17.74 -0.26 -13.83
CA THR A 200 16.77 -0.28 -14.93
C THR A 200 17.43 0.13 -16.26
N LEU A 201 18.24 1.20 -16.26
CA LEU A 201 18.98 1.64 -17.45
C LEU A 201 20.00 0.60 -17.94
N ILE A 202 20.68 -0.10 -17.02
CA ILE A 202 21.57 -1.22 -17.38
C ILE A 202 20.77 -2.35 -18.03
N LEU A 203 19.59 -2.68 -17.53
CA LEU A 203 18.75 -3.71 -18.14
C LEU A 203 18.23 -3.29 -19.53
N TYR A 204 17.86 -2.03 -19.71
CA TYR A 204 17.47 -1.49 -21.03
C TYR A 204 18.60 -1.49 -22.06
N SER A 205 19.87 -1.35 -21.63
CA SER A 205 21.00 -1.43 -22.56
C SER A 205 21.22 -2.85 -23.09
N ILE A 206 20.78 -3.87 -22.35
CA ILE A 206 20.84 -5.29 -22.74
C ILE A 206 19.60 -5.68 -23.54
N ILE A 207 18.42 -5.17 -23.15
CA ILE A 207 17.13 -5.47 -23.77
C ILE A 207 16.48 -4.15 -24.22
N PRO A 208 16.76 -3.69 -25.46
CA PRO A 208 16.20 -2.44 -25.96
C PRO A 208 14.68 -2.53 -26.11
N VAL A 209 13.98 -1.50 -25.64
CA VAL A 209 12.53 -1.40 -25.77
C VAL A 209 12.18 -0.30 -26.77
N GLY A 210 11.31 -0.64 -27.74
CA GLY A 210 10.81 0.30 -28.75
C GLY A 210 9.59 1.10 -28.28
N LYS A 211 8.84 1.67 -29.23
CA LYS A 211 7.60 2.42 -28.94
C LYS A 211 6.61 1.56 -28.14
N LEU A 212 5.92 2.17 -27.17
CA LEU A 212 4.94 1.49 -26.33
C LEU A 212 3.85 0.80 -27.15
N ASN A 213 3.79 -0.51 -27.01
CA ASN A 213 2.74 -1.41 -27.48
C ASN A 213 2.52 -2.46 -26.38
N TYR A 214 1.59 -3.40 -26.54
CA TYR A 214 1.32 -4.41 -25.50
C TYR A 214 2.58 -5.21 -25.09
N PHE A 215 3.41 -5.62 -26.04
CA PHE A 215 4.63 -6.38 -25.74
C PHE A 215 5.69 -5.52 -25.04
N ASN A 216 5.92 -4.31 -25.54
CA ASN A 216 6.90 -3.37 -24.97
C ASN A 216 6.46 -2.88 -23.59
N ALA A 217 5.16 -2.68 -23.34
CA ALA A 217 4.65 -2.35 -22.00
C ALA A 217 4.89 -3.49 -21.00
N LEU A 218 4.73 -4.76 -21.43
CA LEU A 218 5.06 -5.90 -20.57
C LEU A 218 6.56 -5.94 -20.28
N LEU A 219 7.37 -5.68 -21.29
CA LEU A 219 8.82 -5.69 -21.17
C LEU A 219 9.34 -4.57 -20.26
N VAL A 220 8.77 -3.36 -20.34
CA VAL A 220 9.00 -2.26 -19.38
C VAL A 220 8.69 -2.73 -17.96
N GLY A 221 7.49 -3.28 -17.74
CA GLY A 221 7.09 -3.78 -16.42
C GLY A 221 8.05 -4.85 -15.86
N ILE A 222 8.50 -5.79 -16.69
CA ILE A 222 9.47 -6.81 -16.27
C ILE A 222 10.83 -6.17 -15.93
N ILE A 223 11.35 -5.32 -16.82
CA ILE A 223 12.68 -4.72 -16.69
C ILE A 223 12.74 -3.82 -15.45
N GLU A 224 11.82 -2.88 -15.32
CA GLU A 224 11.89 -1.92 -14.22
C GLU A 224 11.63 -2.56 -12.86
N GLU A 225 10.63 -3.45 -12.76
CA GLU A 225 10.32 -4.09 -11.48
C GLU A 225 11.44 -5.06 -11.07
N THR A 226 12.14 -5.68 -12.03
CA THR A 226 13.36 -6.47 -11.76
C THR A 226 14.50 -5.58 -11.25
N GLY A 227 14.72 -4.41 -11.89
CA GLY A 227 15.73 -3.44 -11.45
C GLY A 227 15.49 -2.98 -10.01
N LYS A 228 14.24 -2.62 -9.68
CA LYS A 228 13.83 -2.27 -8.30
C LYS A 228 14.01 -3.45 -7.35
N MET A 229 13.59 -4.65 -7.74
CA MET A 229 13.70 -5.87 -6.93
C MET A 229 15.14 -6.14 -6.47
N VAL A 230 16.12 -6.02 -7.37
CA VAL A 230 17.54 -6.21 -7.04
C VAL A 230 17.96 -5.25 -5.91
N ILE A 231 17.64 -3.96 -6.05
CA ILE A 231 18.02 -2.96 -5.05
C ILE A 231 17.31 -3.19 -3.72
N VAL A 232 16.01 -3.51 -3.76
CA VAL A 232 15.23 -3.85 -2.56
C VAL A 232 15.82 -5.08 -1.85
N ALA A 233 16.19 -6.12 -2.59
CA ALA A 233 16.83 -7.32 -2.03
C ALA A 233 18.17 -7.01 -1.35
N LEU A 234 18.98 -6.12 -1.93
CA LEU A 234 20.25 -5.68 -1.32
C LEU A 234 20.02 -4.98 0.02
N PHE A 235 19.04 -4.08 0.12
CA PHE A 235 18.70 -3.41 1.39
C PHE A 235 18.10 -4.37 2.41
N ILE A 236 17.21 -5.28 2.00
CA ILE A 236 16.66 -6.31 2.90
C ILE A 236 17.77 -7.18 3.48
N LYS A 237 18.76 -7.56 2.65
CA LYS A 237 19.93 -8.33 3.07
C LYS A 237 20.82 -7.54 4.02
N SER A 238 21.13 -6.29 3.69
CA SER A 238 21.99 -5.40 4.49
C SER A 238 21.39 -5.12 5.88
N LEU A 239 20.09 -4.80 5.92
CA LEU A 239 19.35 -4.52 7.15
C LEU A 239 18.96 -5.77 7.93
N LYS A 240 19.21 -6.98 7.38
CA LYS A 240 18.79 -8.27 7.96
C LYS A 240 17.29 -8.29 8.32
N SER A 241 16.46 -7.70 7.45
CA SER A 241 15.04 -7.49 7.71
C SER A 241 14.29 -8.81 7.93
N LYS A 242 13.57 -8.93 9.05
CA LYS A 242 12.85 -10.14 9.50
C LYS A 242 11.34 -10.08 9.23
N TYR A 243 10.74 -8.89 9.31
CA TYR A 243 9.29 -8.71 9.28
C TYR A 243 8.79 -8.30 7.90
N VAL A 244 7.61 -8.77 7.49
CA VAL A 244 6.98 -8.38 6.21
C VAL A 244 6.78 -6.87 6.14
N LEU A 245 6.45 -6.23 7.26
CA LEU A 245 6.33 -4.76 7.37
C LEU A 245 7.66 -4.04 7.08
N ASN A 246 8.81 -4.64 7.44
CA ASN A 246 10.11 -4.12 7.02
C ASN A 246 10.28 -4.21 5.51
N GLY A 247 9.87 -5.33 4.90
CA GLY A 247 9.88 -5.52 3.45
C GLY A 247 9.06 -4.45 2.73
N LEU A 248 7.83 -4.22 3.19
CA LEU A 248 6.97 -3.15 2.67
C LEU A 248 7.64 -1.78 2.76
N LEU A 249 8.23 -1.43 3.91
CA LEU A 249 8.92 -0.15 4.10
C LEU A 249 10.16 0.01 3.20
N VAL A 250 11.01 -1.01 3.14
CA VAL A 250 12.23 -0.98 2.29
C VAL A 250 11.83 -0.83 0.82
N GLY A 251 10.84 -1.60 0.37
CA GLY A 251 10.29 -1.51 -0.97
C GLY A 251 9.70 -0.14 -1.28
N ALA A 252 8.84 0.37 -0.39
CA ALA A 252 8.25 1.70 -0.51
C ALA A 252 9.31 2.80 -0.57
N ALA A 253 10.40 2.70 0.19
CA ALA A 253 11.48 3.68 0.19
C ALA A 253 12.17 3.76 -1.18
N VAL A 254 12.58 2.61 -1.72
CA VAL A 254 13.21 2.52 -3.04
C VAL A 254 12.24 2.99 -4.13
N GLY A 255 10.99 2.52 -4.09
CA GLY A 255 9.95 2.89 -5.06
C GLY A 255 9.56 4.38 -5.03
N ALA A 256 9.51 4.98 -3.83
CA ALA A 256 9.27 6.42 -3.68
C ALA A 256 10.41 7.25 -4.24
N GLY A 257 11.66 6.84 -4.00
CA GLY A 257 12.81 7.48 -4.61
C GLY A 257 12.78 7.40 -6.13
N PHE A 258 12.57 6.18 -6.65
CA PHE A 258 12.42 5.94 -8.09
C PHE A 258 11.34 6.84 -8.71
N ALA A 259 10.13 6.82 -8.15
CA ALA A 259 9.01 7.63 -8.62
C ALA A 259 9.31 9.13 -8.62
N ALA A 260 9.94 9.63 -7.55
CA ALA A 260 10.22 11.05 -7.39
C ALA A 260 11.27 11.55 -8.40
N PHE A 261 12.39 10.83 -8.56
CA PHE A 261 13.45 11.21 -9.49
C PHE A 261 13.05 11.01 -10.95
N GLU A 262 12.29 9.96 -11.26
CA GLU A 262 11.76 9.74 -12.59
C GLU A 262 10.75 10.84 -12.98
N SER A 263 9.83 11.18 -12.08
CA SER A 263 8.83 12.23 -12.33
C SER A 263 9.48 13.61 -12.51
N LEU A 264 10.54 13.90 -11.77
CA LEU A 264 11.36 15.11 -11.96
C LEU A 264 11.97 15.13 -13.37
N GLY A 265 12.55 14.01 -13.80
CA GLY A 265 13.11 13.85 -15.15
C GLY A 265 12.06 14.07 -16.25
N TYR A 266 10.86 13.49 -16.10
CA TYR A 266 9.76 13.71 -17.03
C TYR A 266 9.29 15.16 -17.06
N ALA A 267 9.06 15.78 -15.89
CA ALA A 267 8.64 17.17 -15.81
C ALA A 267 9.65 18.11 -16.52
N PHE A 268 10.95 17.85 -16.32
CA PHE A 268 12.00 18.57 -17.02
C PHE A 268 11.99 18.31 -18.54
N ASN A 269 12.11 17.05 -18.96
CA ASN A 269 12.26 16.71 -20.37
C ASN A 269 11.05 17.13 -21.22
N TYR A 270 9.82 16.85 -20.77
CA TYR A 270 8.62 17.25 -21.50
C TYR A 270 8.46 18.77 -21.57
N SER A 271 8.86 19.50 -20.53
CA SER A 271 8.85 20.98 -20.58
C SER A 271 9.84 21.54 -21.59
N ILE A 272 11.05 20.96 -21.68
CA ILE A 272 12.07 21.36 -22.64
C ILE A 272 11.65 21.01 -24.08
N GLU A 273 11.08 19.82 -24.28
CA GLU A 273 10.54 19.40 -25.58
C GLU A 273 9.39 20.31 -26.03
N ALA A 274 8.45 20.60 -25.13
CA ALA A 274 7.35 21.52 -25.39
C ALA A 274 7.86 22.93 -25.76
N LEU A 275 8.89 23.42 -25.07
CA LEU A 275 9.52 24.70 -25.38
C LEU A 275 10.20 24.67 -26.75
N ALA A 276 10.93 23.59 -27.09
CA ALA A 276 11.63 23.45 -28.36
C ALA A 276 10.67 23.41 -29.56
N LEU A 277 9.54 22.69 -29.41
CA LEU A 277 8.54 22.53 -30.47
C LEU A 277 7.67 23.77 -30.67
N THR A 278 7.26 24.42 -29.59
CA THR A 278 6.28 25.53 -29.64
C THR A 278 6.90 26.92 -29.57
N LYS A 279 8.15 27.02 -29.08
CA LYS A 279 8.81 28.28 -28.71
C LYS A 279 7.99 29.13 -27.72
N ASN A 280 7.08 28.51 -26.97
CA ASN A 280 6.18 29.18 -26.04
C ASN A 280 6.48 28.73 -24.60
N VAL A 281 6.97 29.67 -23.78
CA VAL A 281 7.33 29.43 -22.38
C VAL A 281 6.12 29.07 -21.52
N THR A 282 4.95 29.68 -21.79
CA THR A 282 3.72 29.38 -21.07
C THR A 282 3.30 27.93 -21.32
N PHE A 283 3.29 27.50 -22.59
CA PHE A 283 2.93 26.13 -22.95
C PHE A 283 3.88 25.09 -22.33
N ALA A 284 5.19 25.38 -22.31
CA ALA A 284 6.18 24.54 -21.65
C ALA A 284 5.97 24.45 -20.14
N SER A 285 5.60 25.56 -19.51
CA SER A 285 5.33 25.65 -18.07
C SER A 285 4.05 24.89 -17.71
N ASP A 286 2.98 25.01 -18.51
CA ASP A 286 1.74 24.27 -18.33
C ASP A 286 1.98 22.76 -18.46
N THR A 287 2.75 22.34 -19.48
CA THR A 287 3.16 20.93 -19.67
C THR A 287 3.90 20.39 -18.43
N MET A 288 4.84 21.16 -17.88
CA MET A 288 5.54 20.80 -16.65
C MET A 288 4.56 20.58 -15.49
N LEU A 289 3.62 21.52 -15.27
CA LEU A 289 2.64 21.44 -14.18
C LEU A 289 1.70 20.24 -14.36
N GLU A 290 1.24 19.96 -15.58
CA GLU A 290 0.41 18.81 -15.91
C GLU A 290 1.13 17.49 -15.59
N ILE A 291 2.40 17.36 -15.97
CA ILE A 291 3.21 16.17 -15.66
C ILE A 291 3.39 16.01 -14.16
N ILE A 292 3.75 17.08 -13.44
CA ILE A 292 3.90 17.06 -11.98
C ILE A 292 2.59 16.60 -11.31
N PHE A 293 1.46 17.18 -11.72
CA PHE A 293 0.15 16.84 -11.15
C PHE A 293 -0.22 15.39 -11.46
N ALA A 294 -0.15 14.98 -12.73
CA ALA A 294 -0.50 13.64 -13.17
C ALA A 294 0.33 12.57 -12.44
N ARG A 295 1.66 12.74 -12.43
CA ARG A 295 2.58 11.82 -11.74
C ARG A 295 2.41 11.86 -10.23
N GLY A 296 2.08 13.01 -9.67
CA GLY A 296 1.81 13.21 -8.24
C GLY A 296 0.71 12.29 -7.74
N TRP A 297 -0.52 12.45 -8.24
CA TRP A 297 -1.65 11.64 -7.75
C TRP A 297 -1.53 10.16 -8.14
N GLN A 298 -0.95 9.85 -9.30
CA GLN A 298 -0.71 8.48 -9.75
C GLN A 298 0.25 7.71 -8.84
N SER A 299 1.20 8.41 -8.21
CA SER A 299 2.16 7.81 -7.27
C SER A 299 1.48 7.19 -6.03
N ILE A 300 0.20 7.49 -5.76
CA ILE A 300 -0.58 6.85 -4.71
C ILE A 300 -0.65 5.32 -4.89
N GLY A 301 -0.68 4.82 -6.14
CA GLY A 301 -0.71 3.37 -6.41
C GLY A 301 0.25 2.91 -7.50
N GLY A 302 1.27 3.72 -7.80
CA GLY A 302 2.34 3.41 -8.76
C GLY A 302 3.56 2.77 -8.09
N HIS A 303 4.76 3.15 -8.55
CA HIS A 303 6.04 2.53 -8.16
C HIS A 303 6.27 2.40 -6.65
N VAL A 304 5.76 3.32 -5.81
CA VAL A 304 5.89 3.23 -4.34
C VAL A 304 5.25 1.94 -3.83
N VAL A 305 4.02 1.70 -4.24
CA VAL A 305 3.22 0.53 -3.84
C VAL A 305 3.76 -0.73 -4.50
N TRP A 306 4.12 -0.68 -5.79
CA TRP A 306 4.65 -1.84 -6.51
C TRP A 306 5.95 -2.34 -5.89
N ALA A 307 6.88 -1.43 -5.57
CA ALA A 307 8.13 -1.79 -4.92
C ALA A 307 7.90 -2.27 -3.47
N ALA A 308 6.91 -1.73 -2.74
CA ALA A 308 6.53 -2.23 -1.42
C ALA A 308 6.07 -3.70 -1.50
N ILE A 309 5.22 -4.04 -2.48
CA ILE A 309 4.79 -5.43 -2.74
C ILE A 309 6.01 -6.33 -3.00
N THR A 310 6.96 -5.88 -3.83
CA THR A 310 8.23 -6.59 -4.07
C THR A 310 9.02 -6.84 -2.79
N GLY A 311 9.15 -5.83 -1.92
CA GLY A 311 9.86 -5.98 -0.66
C GLY A 311 9.18 -6.97 0.30
N ALA A 312 7.85 -6.96 0.37
CA ALA A 312 7.08 -7.96 1.11
C ALA A 312 7.28 -9.38 0.55
N ALA A 313 7.28 -9.54 -0.77
CA ALA A 313 7.52 -10.81 -1.45
C ALA A 313 8.87 -11.41 -1.05
N ILE A 314 9.93 -10.58 -1.04
CA ILE A 314 11.29 -11.01 -0.66
C ILE A 314 11.31 -11.48 0.80
N VAL A 315 10.71 -10.74 1.72
CA VAL A 315 10.73 -11.12 3.15
C VAL A 315 9.90 -12.39 3.39
N LEU A 316 8.73 -12.53 2.75
CA LEU A 316 7.91 -13.74 2.84
C LEU A 316 8.63 -14.97 2.31
N ALA A 317 9.35 -14.84 1.19
CA ALA A 317 10.12 -15.92 0.59
C ALA A 317 11.23 -16.45 1.51
N LYS A 318 11.73 -15.65 2.47
CA LYS A 318 12.70 -16.09 3.48
C LYS A 318 12.11 -17.12 4.45
N LYS A 319 10.77 -17.24 4.57
CA LYS A 319 10.09 -18.16 5.51
C LYS A 319 10.65 -18.14 6.95
N GLY A 320 11.03 -16.95 7.44
CA GLY A 320 11.62 -16.79 8.78
C GLY A 320 13.14 -16.99 8.88
N SER A 321 13.82 -17.34 7.78
CA SER A 321 15.28 -17.38 7.73
C SER A 321 15.89 -16.03 8.08
N SER A 322 16.96 -16.05 8.88
CA SER A 322 17.66 -14.84 9.33
C SER A 322 18.37 -14.12 8.17
N LYS A 323 18.90 -14.88 7.20
CA LYS A 323 19.64 -14.36 6.04
C LYS A 323 18.82 -14.47 4.76
N LEU A 324 18.96 -13.48 3.88
CA LEU A 324 18.45 -13.57 2.50
C LEU A 324 19.51 -14.24 1.62
N GLU A 325 19.11 -15.33 1.01
CA GLU A 325 19.92 -16.10 0.05
C GLU A 325 19.25 -16.11 -1.33
N MET A 326 20.06 -16.26 -2.39
CA MET A 326 19.59 -16.19 -3.77
C MET A 326 18.47 -17.20 -4.09
N HIS A 327 18.54 -18.40 -3.52
CA HIS A 327 17.54 -19.45 -3.78
C HIS A 327 16.12 -19.03 -3.38
N HIS A 328 15.97 -18.15 -2.38
CA HIS A 328 14.65 -17.65 -1.97
C HIS A 328 13.96 -16.85 -3.07
N LEU A 329 14.72 -16.15 -3.92
CA LEU A 329 14.18 -15.35 -5.04
C LEU A 329 13.70 -16.21 -6.22
N PHE A 330 13.93 -17.52 -6.18
CA PHE A 330 13.46 -18.47 -7.19
C PHE A 330 12.36 -19.41 -6.64
N THR A 331 11.86 -19.15 -5.44
CA THR A 331 10.77 -19.93 -4.84
C THR A 331 9.42 -19.55 -5.44
N GLY A 332 8.47 -20.49 -5.46
CA GLY A 332 7.11 -20.22 -5.89
C GLY A 332 6.43 -19.16 -5.01
N GLU A 333 6.75 -19.10 -3.72
CA GLU A 333 6.24 -18.11 -2.78
C GLU A 333 6.66 -16.68 -3.13
N PHE A 334 7.91 -16.49 -3.59
CA PHE A 334 8.36 -15.19 -4.09
C PHE A 334 7.57 -14.78 -5.34
N TRP A 335 7.55 -15.64 -6.36
CA TRP A 335 6.95 -15.32 -7.66
C TRP A 335 5.44 -15.12 -7.60
N LYS A 336 4.73 -15.82 -6.70
CA LYS A 336 3.30 -15.61 -6.44
C LYS A 336 2.96 -14.15 -6.12
N ILE A 337 3.87 -13.43 -5.45
CA ILE A 337 3.64 -12.02 -5.08
C ILE A 337 4.38 -11.08 -6.02
N PHE A 338 5.60 -11.41 -6.44
CA PHE A 338 6.41 -10.54 -7.31
C PHE A 338 5.85 -10.37 -8.73
N ILE A 339 5.03 -11.30 -9.21
CA ILE A 339 4.34 -11.12 -10.50
C ILE A 339 3.29 -10.00 -10.46
N ILE A 340 2.76 -9.67 -9.29
CA ILE A 340 1.72 -8.64 -9.11
C ILE A 340 2.21 -7.26 -9.57
N PRO A 341 3.35 -6.69 -9.07
CA PRO A 341 3.85 -5.40 -9.54
C PRO A 341 4.17 -5.40 -11.03
N ILE A 342 4.68 -6.50 -11.60
CA ILE A 342 4.92 -6.61 -13.05
C ILE A 342 3.60 -6.48 -13.83
N VAL A 343 2.55 -7.17 -13.40
CA VAL A 343 1.23 -7.11 -14.05
C VAL A 343 0.59 -5.74 -13.87
N LEU A 344 0.67 -5.14 -12.68
CA LEU A 344 0.16 -3.79 -12.42
C LEU A 344 0.85 -2.76 -13.31
N HIS A 345 2.17 -2.84 -13.43
CA HIS A 345 2.97 -1.95 -14.27
C HIS A 345 2.65 -2.16 -15.75
N PHE A 346 2.62 -3.41 -16.23
CA PHE A 346 2.19 -3.72 -17.60
C PHE A 346 0.82 -3.11 -17.92
N LEU A 347 -0.19 -3.31 -17.05
CA LEU A 347 -1.53 -2.78 -17.25
C LEU A 347 -1.55 -1.24 -17.17
N TRP A 348 -0.67 -0.65 -16.39
CA TRP A 348 -0.52 0.80 -16.32
C TRP A 348 -0.07 1.38 -17.66
N ASP A 349 0.95 0.77 -18.26
CA ASP A 349 1.58 1.25 -19.50
C ASP A 349 0.94 0.72 -20.77
N CYS A 350 0.09 -0.31 -20.67
CA CYS A 350 -0.52 -0.89 -21.85
C CYS A 350 -1.42 0.14 -22.56
N PRO A 351 -1.51 0.09 -23.90
CA PRO A 351 -2.33 1.03 -24.67
C PRO A 351 -3.84 0.96 -24.39
N LEU A 352 -4.30 -0.02 -23.62
CA LEU A 352 -5.69 -0.13 -23.19
C LEU A 352 -6.04 1.06 -22.29
N ASN A 353 -6.99 1.90 -22.69
CA ASN A 353 -7.50 2.98 -21.88
C ASN A 353 -9.00 3.19 -22.15
N PRO A 354 -9.89 2.43 -21.48
CA PRO A 354 -11.30 2.34 -21.85
C PRO A 354 -12.06 3.65 -21.59
N LEU A 355 -11.66 4.41 -20.56
CA LEU A 355 -12.30 5.66 -20.15
C LEU A 355 -11.22 6.68 -19.71
N PRO A 356 -10.50 7.30 -20.67
CA PRO A 356 -9.37 8.19 -20.38
C PRO A 356 -9.79 9.46 -19.62
N GLN A 357 -11.00 9.98 -19.90
CA GLN A 357 -11.50 11.24 -19.35
C GLN A 357 -11.61 11.25 -17.81
N ILE A 358 -11.74 10.07 -17.20
CA ILE A 358 -11.85 9.90 -15.75
C ILE A 358 -10.67 9.12 -15.16
N ALA A 359 -9.61 8.87 -15.96
CA ALA A 359 -8.49 8.03 -15.57
C ALA A 359 -8.92 6.67 -14.97
N PHE A 360 -9.98 6.06 -15.51
CA PHE A 360 -10.64 4.88 -14.95
C PHE A 360 -9.65 3.74 -14.69
N LYS A 361 -8.76 3.49 -15.66
CA LYS A 361 -7.73 2.46 -15.56
C LYS A 361 -6.84 2.67 -14.33
N GLN A 362 -6.30 3.87 -14.18
CA GLN A 362 -5.42 4.22 -13.07
C GLN A 362 -6.15 4.08 -11.73
N ILE A 363 -7.41 4.55 -11.63
CA ILE A 363 -8.21 4.41 -10.40
C ILE A 363 -8.39 2.94 -10.02
N VAL A 364 -8.77 2.09 -10.98
CA VAL A 364 -8.96 0.65 -10.73
C VAL A 364 -7.65 -0.01 -10.30
N LEU A 365 -6.54 0.27 -10.98
CA LEU A 365 -5.22 -0.29 -10.64
C LEU A 365 -4.76 0.17 -9.25
N ILE A 366 -4.98 1.43 -8.88
CA ILE A 366 -4.68 1.96 -7.54
C ILE A 366 -5.49 1.17 -6.49
N ILE A 367 -6.80 0.97 -6.69
CA ILE A 367 -7.64 0.22 -5.76
C ILE A 367 -7.11 -1.21 -5.59
N VAL A 368 -6.83 -1.91 -6.69
CA VAL A 368 -6.29 -3.28 -6.66
C VAL A 368 -4.95 -3.32 -5.92
N ALA A 369 -4.04 -2.40 -6.21
CA ALA A 369 -2.74 -2.33 -5.57
C ALA A 369 -2.86 -2.11 -4.05
N TRP A 370 -3.79 -1.25 -3.60
CA TRP A 370 -4.03 -1.01 -2.18
C TRP A 370 -4.71 -2.19 -1.47
N ILE A 371 -5.58 -2.96 -2.14
CA ILE A 371 -6.11 -4.21 -1.59
C ILE A 371 -4.95 -5.17 -1.28
N VAL A 372 -3.98 -5.30 -2.20
CA VAL A 372 -2.79 -6.14 -2.00
C VAL A 372 -1.94 -5.61 -0.83
N ILE A 373 -1.68 -4.30 -0.77
CA ILE A 373 -0.93 -3.69 0.34
C ILE A 373 -1.61 -3.94 1.69
N LEU A 374 -2.91 -3.67 1.81
CA LEU A 374 -3.64 -3.87 3.06
C LEU A 374 -3.62 -5.34 3.50
N THR A 375 -3.68 -6.27 2.54
CA THR A 375 -3.51 -7.70 2.82
C THR A 375 -2.12 -7.99 3.37
N LEU A 376 -1.06 -7.52 2.70
CA LEU A 376 0.32 -7.74 3.14
C LEU A 376 0.64 -7.07 4.48
N MET A 377 0.06 -5.90 4.76
CA MET A 377 0.15 -5.24 6.06
C MET A 377 -0.53 -6.09 7.15
N SER A 378 -1.73 -6.61 6.87
CA SER A 378 -2.43 -7.55 7.77
C SER A 378 -1.59 -8.80 8.03
N THR A 379 -1.00 -9.42 6.99
CA THR A 379 -0.06 -10.53 7.14
C THR A 379 1.14 -10.15 8.01
N GLY A 380 1.71 -8.96 7.82
CA GLY A 380 2.81 -8.48 8.64
C GLY A 380 2.46 -8.30 10.12
N LEU A 381 1.27 -7.78 10.43
CA LEU A 381 0.77 -7.67 11.81
C LEU A 381 0.49 -9.03 12.45
N ARG A 382 -0.05 -9.99 11.67
CA ARG A 382 -0.25 -11.37 12.12
C ARG A 382 1.09 -12.07 12.38
N GLN A 383 2.09 -11.86 11.52
CA GLN A 383 3.44 -12.37 11.71
C GLN A 383 4.05 -11.88 13.05
N VAL A 384 3.93 -10.59 13.35
CA VAL A 384 4.37 -10.01 14.64
C VAL A 384 3.64 -10.68 15.80
N SER A 385 2.31 -10.80 15.72
CA SER A 385 1.48 -11.42 16.76
C SER A 385 1.82 -12.89 17.02
N ARG A 386 2.23 -13.62 15.98
CA ARG A 386 2.65 -15.02 16.09
C ARG A 386 4.00 -15.14 16.80
N LEU A 387 4.98 -14.33 16.40
CA LEU A 387 6.31 -14.31 17.03
C LEU A 387 6.25 -13.90 18.51
N GLU A 388 5.37 -12.94 18.84
CA GLU A 388 5.12 -12.55 20.24
C GLU A 388 4.60 -13.74 21.08
N ARG A 389 3.66 -14.52 20.53
CA ARG A 389 3.09 -15.71 21.19
C ARG A 389 4.11 -16.83 21.35
N GLU A 390 4.88 -17.13 20.31
CA GLU A 390 5.95 -18.14 20.36
C GLU A 390 6.96 -17.80 21.46
N HIS A 391 7.37 -16.53 21.57
CA HIS A 391 8.31 -16.09 22.61
C HIS A 391 7.75 -16.22 24.05
N LYS A 392 6.46 -15.94 24.26
CA LYS A 392 5.81 -16.13 25.57
C LYS A 392 5.76 -17.60 25.97
N THR A 393 5.49 -18.50 25.03
CA THR A 393 5.43 -19.95 25.29
C THR A 393 6.82 -20.52 25.61
N THR A 394 7.87 -20.08 24.90
CA THR A 394 9.24 -20.55 25.16
C THR A 394 9.79 -20.10 26.51
N ASN A 395 9.42 -18.91 27.00
CA ASN A 395 9.86 -18.41 28.31
C ASN A 395 9.03 -18.95 29.50
N ALA A 396 7.94 -19.66 29.23
CA ALA A 396 7.08 -20.28 30.26
C ALA A 396 7.46 -21.75 30.54
N LEU A 397 8.36 -22.32 29.74
CA LEU A 397 9.00 -23.63 29.91
C LEU A 397 10.41 -23.42 30.48
#